data_AF-A0A957N966-F1
#
_entry.id   AF-A0A957N966-F1
#
_cell.length_a   1.000
_cell.length_b   1.000
_cell.length_c   1.000
_cell.angle_alpha   90.00
_cell.angle_beta   90.00
_cell.angle_gamma   90.00
#
_symmetry.space_group_name_H-M   'P 1'
#
loop_
_entity.id
_entity.type
_entity.pdbx_description
1 polymer ?
#
loop_
_entity_poly.entity_id
_entity_poly.type
_entity_poly.pdbx_seq_one_letter_code
_entity_poly.pdbx_strand_id
1 'polypeptide(L)'
;MDHNNSTNGNGSHANGHHRNGSGGAAAPKARVLVIGLDGATFDLIKPWAAEGRLPTLARLMDGGAHGSLHSTIPPMTGPAWTTFATGVNPGKHDLYDWIAREAGTYHFLPTTALDCKTPTVYELLSQVGRSVCVMNVPMTYPPKPVNGVVVSGLPAPDLESGVTYPETLLDEIRENVGDYILYPDPGQAYSDSGIDAFLTRLYRTTD
;
A
#
# COMPACT_ATOMS: atom_id res chain seq x y z
N MET A 1 -65.29 46.89 14.11
CA MET A 1 -64.23 47.35 15.03
C MET A 1 -62.97 46.56 14.74
N ASP A 2 -62.12 46.86 13.79
CA ASP A 2 -62.13 47.81 12.68
C ASP A 2 -61.23 47.24 11.58
N HIS A 3 -61.61 47.60 10.36
CA HIS A 3 -60.91 47.62 9.08
C HIS A 3 -59.36 47.58 9.15
N ASN A 4 -58.61 46.97 8.23
CA ASN A 4 -58.74 47.22 6.80
C ASN A 4 -58.00 46.18 5.94
N ASN A 5 -58.67 45.84 4.84
CA ASN A 5 -58.27 45.03 3.69
C ASN A 5 -57.33 45.82 2.77
N SER A 6 -56.49 45.15 1.97
CA SER A 6 -56.29 45.46 0.54
C SER A 6 -55.38 44.46 -0.16
N THR A 7 -56.02 43.60 -0.95
CA THR A 7 -55.45 42.81 -2.05
C THR A 7 -55.46 43.58 -3.37
N ASN A 8 -54.60 43.12 -4.30
CA ASN A 8 -54.65 43.18 -5.77
C ASN A 8 -54.00 44.34 -6.53
N GLY A 9 -53.17 43.98 -7.53
CA GLY A 9 -52.68 44.89 -8.56
C GLY A 9 -51.59 44.35 -9.51
N ASN A 10 -51.91 43.31 -10.27
CA ASN A 10 -51.45 42.92 -11.62
C ASN A 10 -50.20 43.57 -12.29
N GLY A 11 -49.29 42.70 -12.79
CA GLY A 11 -48.71 42.77 -14.14
C GLY A 11 -47.39 43.52 -14.37
N SER A 12 -46.32 42.80 -14.75
CA SER A 12 -45.58 43.01 -16.02
C SER A 12 -44.29 42.17 -16.09
N HIS A 13 -44.08 41.55 -17.26
CA HIS A 13 -42.88 40.86 -17.72
C HIS A 13 -41.54 41.52 -17.35
N ALA A 14 -40.51 40.71 -17.01
CA ALA A 14 -39.28 40.57 -17.81
C ALA A 14 -38.16 39.80 -17.07
N ASN A 15 -37.46 38.98 -17.86
CA ASN A 15 -36.10 38.46 -17.67
C ASN A 15 -35.82 37.45 -16.57
N GLY A 16 -36.05 36.18 -16.92
CA GLY A 16 -35.23 35.08 -16.43
C GLY A 16 -33.76 35.31 -16.76
N HIS A 17 -32.99 35.70 -15.75
CA HIS A 17 -31.54 35.54 -15.76
C HIS A 17 -31.23 34.10 -15.39
N HIS A 18 -31.01 33.27 -16.41
CA HIS A 18 -30.23 32.05 -16.28
C HIS A 18 -28.89 32.41 -15.63
N ARG A 19 -28.76 32.17 -14.33
CA ARG A 19 -27.44 32.05 -13.71
C ARG A 19 -26.85 30.75 -14.22
N ASN A 20 -26.04 30.86 -15.27
CA ASN A 20 -25.05 29.83 -15.60
C ASN A 20 -24.20 29.63 -14.34
N GLY A 21 -24.50 28.57 -13.59
CA GLY A 21 -23.59 28.06 -12.58
C GLY A 21 -22.33 27.65 -13.32
N SER A 22 -21.29 28.47 -13.23
CA SER A 22 -19.95 28.12 -13.65
C SER A 22 -19.58 26.84 -12.89
N GLY A 23 -19.57 25.72 -13.61
CA GLY A 23 -19.05 24.45 -13.11
C GLY A 23 -17.61 24.67 -12.68
N GLY A 24 -17.41 24.86 -11.38
CA GLY A 24 -16.09 24.83 -10.79
C GLY A 24 -15.50 23.47 -11.10
N ALA A 25 -14.44 23.46 -11.92
CA ALA A 25 -13.68 22.24 -12.17
C ALA A 25 -13.30 21.66 -10.81
N ALA A 26 -13.73 20.42 -10.53
CA ALA A 26 -13.37 19.73 -9.31
C ALA A 26 -11.85 19.73 -9.19
N ALA A 27 -11.33 20.13 -8.02
CA ALA A 27 -9.90 20.11 -7.75
C ALA A 27 -9.34 18.72 -8.13
N PRO A 28 -8.15 18.66 -8.77
CA PRO A 28 -7.58 17.38 -9.20
C PRO A 28 -7.51 16.43 -8.01
N LYS A 29 -8.00 15.20 -8.18
CA LYS A 29 -7.94 14.17 -7.15
C LYS A 29 -6.47 13.97 -6.76
N ALA A 30 -6.15 14.24 -5.49
CA ALA A 30 -4.83 13.96 -4.95
C ALA A 30 -4.52 12.46 -5.10
N ARG A 31 -3.33 12.15 -5.62
CA ARG A 31 -2.78 10.79 -5.66
C ARG A 31 -1.89 10.60 -4.45
N VAL A 32 -1.96 9.43 -3.82
CA VAL A 32 -1.14 9.08 -2.66
C VAL A 32 -0.18 7.97 -3.09
N LEU A 33 1.11 8.15 -2.80
CA LEU A 33 2.14 7.14 -2.94
C LEU A 33 2.64 6.78 -1.55
N VAL A 34 2.68 5.49 -1.24
CA VAL A 34 3.28 4.98 -0.02
C VAL A 34 4.46 4.10 -0.41
N ILE A 35 5.63 4.41 0.13
CA ILE A 35 6.86 3.62 -0.03
C ILE A 35 7.20 3.10 1.35
N GLY A 36 7.25 1.77 1.50
CA GLY A 36 7.72 1.15 2.72
C GLY A 36 9.09 0.53 2.51
N LEU A 37 9.98 0.76 3.48
CA LEU A 37 11.35 0.26 3.48
C LEU A 37 11.50 -0.67 4.70
N ASP A 38 11.57 -1.98 4.46
CA ASP A 38 11.67 -2.96 5.54
C ASP A 38 13.02 -2.84 6.27
N GLY A 39 13.01 -2.89 7.60
CA GLY A 39 14.20 -2.74 8.45
C GLY A 39 14.88 -1.35 8.44
N ALA A 40 14.34 -0.35 7.73
CA ALA A 40 14.99 0.95 7.56
C ALA A 40 14.77 1.90 8.75
N THR A 41 15.42 1.62 9.87
CA THR A 41 15.33 2.43 11.10
C THR A 41 15.92 3.84 10.95
N PHE A 42 15.39 4.80 11.70
CA PHE A 42 15.96 6.15 11.84
C PHE A 42 17.35 6.17 12.47
N ASP A 43 17.77 5.12 13.16
CA ASP A 43 19.14 5.00 13.68
C ASP A 43 20.17 4.88 12.54
N LEU A 44 19.74 4.45 11.36
CA LEU A 44 20.56 4.41 10.14
C LEU A 44 20.27 5.60 9.23
N ILE A 45 18.99 5.89 8.99
CA ILE A 45 18.58 6.94 8.03
C ILE A 45 19.08 8.32 8.47
N LYS A 46 18.98 8.68 9.75
CA LYS A 46 19.34 10.04 10.21
C LYS A 46 20.83 10.32 10.09
N PRO A 47 21.76 9.46 10.56
CA PRO A 47 23.20 9.68 10.35
C PRO A 47 23.56 9.77 8.87
N TRP A 48 23.07 8.84 8.04
CA TRP A 48 23.40 8.83 6.61
C TRP A 48 22.81 10.03 5.84
N ALA A 49 21.64 10.52 6.25
CA ALA A 49 21.08 11.76 5.72
C ALA A 49 21.95 12.98 6.10
N ALA A 50 22.41 13.07 7.35
CA ALA A 50 23.30 14.15 7.82
C ALA A 50 24.67 14.12 7.13
N GLU A 51 25.17 12.94 6.78
CA GLU A 51 26.39 12.73 5.97
C GLU A 51 26.19 13.06 4.48
N GLY A 52 24.98 13.42 4.05
CA GLY A 52 24.65 13.72 2.65
C GLY A 52 24.49 12.49 1.76
N ARG A 53 24.46 11.27 2.32
CA ARG A 53 24.36 10.00 1.58
C ARG A 53 22.93 9.66 1.17
N LEU A 54 21.93 10.23 1.85
CA LEU A 54 20.50 10.04 1.57
C LEU A 54 19.79 11.38 1.27
N PRO A 55 20.18 12.10 0.20
CA PRO A 55 19.70 13.47 -0.05
C PRO A 55 18.18 13.56 -0.24
N THR A 56 17.56 12.54 -0.85
CA THR A 56 16.10 12.49 -1.03
C THR A 56 15.37 12.34 0.30
N LEU A 57 15.81 11.44 1.18
CA LEU A 57 15.19 11.25 2.49
C LEU A 57 15.44 12.46 3.40
N ALA A 58 16.63 13.07 3.34
CA ALA A 58 16.94 14.31 4.03
C ALA A 58 15.93 15.42 3.67
N ARG A 59 15.70 15.62 2.36
CA ARG A 59 14.74 16.62 1.87
C ARG A 59 13.29 16.31 2.29
N LEU A 60 12.90 15.04 2.30
CA LEU A 60 11.55 14.64 2.74
C LEU A 60 11.33 14.85 4.24
N MET A 61 12.35 14.62 5.06
CA MET A 61 12.29 14.90 6.50
C MET A 61 12.24 16.40 6.78
N ASP A 62 13.06 17.21 6.09
CA ASP A 62 13.11 18.67 6.28
C ASP A 62 11.81 19.37 5.82
N GLY A 63 11.27 19.00 4.67
CA GLY A 63 10.06 19.60 4.09
C GLY A 63 8.74 18.97 4.54
N GLY A 64 8.78 17.97 5.43
CA GLY A 64 7.64 17.12 5.77
C GLY A 64 7.48 16.88 7.27
N ALA A 65 6.85 15.76 7.61
CA ALA A 65 6.70 15.30 8.99
C ALA A 65 7.34 13.93 9.14
N HIS A 66 8.11 13.73 10.20
CA HIS A 66 8.75 12.46 10.50
C HIS A 66 8.80 12.23 12.02
N GLY A 67 8.74 10.98 12.44
CA GLY A 67 8.78 10.59 13.85
C GLY A 67 8.96 9.09 14.02
N SER A 68 9.45 8.68 15.18
CA SER A 68 9.56 7.27 15.53
C SER A 68 8.16 6.70 15.82
N LEU A 69 7.84 5.55 15.24
CA LEU A 69 6.60 4.82 15.48
C LEU A 69 6.90 3.52 16.21
N HIS A 70 5.97 3.06 17.05
CA HIS A 70 6.04 1.72 17.63
C HIS A 70 5.60 0.70 16.59
N SER A 71 6.38 -0.36 16.46
CA SER A 71 6.00 -1.53 15.65
C SER A 71 4.94 -2.37 16.36
N THR A 72 4.51 -3.45 15.70
CA THR A 72 3.68 -4.48 16.30
C THR A 72 4.43 -5.25 17.39
N ILE A 73 3.68 -5.97 18.22
CA ILE A 73 4.21 -7.03 19.08
C ILE A 73 3.62 -8.35 18.56
N PRO A 74 4.43 -9.27 18.01
CA PRO A 74 5.88 -9.18 17.82
C PRO A 74 6.29 -8.22 16.67
N PRO A 75 7.50 -7.63 16.71
CA PRO A 75 7.99 -6.72 15.66
C PRO A 75 8.57 -7.49 14.47
N MET A 76 7.76 -8.36 13.88
CA MET A 76 8.11 -9.20 12.72
C MET A 76 7.48 -8.64 11.44
N THR A 77 8.14 -8.82 10.29
CA THR A 77 7.67 -8.33 8.98
C THR A 77 6.22 -8.74 8.69
N GLY A 78 5.88 -10.03 8.74
CA GLY A 78 4.52 -10.52 8.47
C GLY A 78 3.42 -9.77 9.24
N PRO A 79 3.41 -9.79 10.58
CA PRO A 79 2.41 -9.06 11.36
C PRO A 79 2.49 -7.53 11.18
N ALA A 80 3.69 -6.94 11.09
CA ALA A 80 3.85 -5.50 10.96
C ALA A 80 3.24 -4.96 9.65
N TRP A 81 3.51 -5.61 8.52
CA TRP A 81 2.96 -5.22 7.22
C TRP A 81 1.47 -5.51 7.11
N THR A 82 0.98 -6.59 7.74
CA THR A 82 -0.47 -6.85 7.83
C THR A 82 -1.16 -5.76 8.66
N THR A 83 -0.59 -5.36 9.79
CA THR A 83 -1.10 -4.25 10.62
C THR A 83 -1.10 -2.94 9.84
N PHE A 84 -0.04 -2.64 9.10
CA PHE A 84 0.02 -1.47 8.21
C PHE A 84 -1.10 -1.50 7.17
N ALA A 85 -1.31 -2.63 6.50
CA ALA A 85 -2.31 -2.76 5.45
C ALA A 85 -3.75 -2.70 5.99
N THR A 86 -4.00 -3.16 7.22
CA THR A 86 -5.36 -3.29 7.79
C THR A 86 -5.73 -2.19 8.78
N GLY A 87 -4.75 -1.46 9.33
CA GLY A 87 -4.96 -0.44 10.36
C GLY A 87 -5.34 -1.01 11.73
N VAL A 88 -5.18 -2.32 11.95
CA VAL A 88 -5.50 -3.00 13.21
C VAL A 88 -4.32 -3.83 13.71
N ASN A 89 -4.25 -4.12 15.00
CA ASN A 89 -3.15 -4.90 15.58
C ASN A 89 -3.24 -6.42 15.26
N PRO A 90 -2.17 -7.20 15.54
CA PRO A 90 -2.15 -8.64 15.31
C PRO A 90 -3.31 -9.43 15.93
N GLY A 91 -3.80 -9.00 17.09
CA GLY A 91 -4.95 -9.61 17.76
C GLY A 91 -6.27 -9.51 16.96
N LYS A 92 -6.39 -8.54 16.05
CA LYS A 92 -7.58 -8.38 15.20
C LYS A 92 -7.46 -9.08 13.85
N HIS A 93 -6.29 -9.03 13.22
CA HIS A 93 -6.09 -9.64 11.90
C HIS A 93 -5.58 -11.09 11.97
N ASP A 94 -5.25 -11.60 13.16
CA ASP A 94 -4.96 -13.01 13.48
C ASP A 94 -3.66 -13.55 12.88
N LEU A 95 -2.74 -12.66 12.51
CA LEU A 95 -1.43 -13.00 11.94
C LEU A 95 -0.32 -12.54 12.88
N TYR A 96 0.51 -13.47 13.33
CA TYR A 96 1.53 -13.24 14.36
C TYR A 96 2.95 -13.60 13.90
N ASP A 97 3.08 -14.41 12.85
CA ASP A 97 4.35 -14.88 12.28
C ASP A 97 4.10 -15.30 10.82
N TRP A 98 5.13 -15.80 10.13
CA TRP A 98 5.06 -16.42 8.81
C TRP A 98 4.48 -17.84 8.82
N ILE A 99 4.33 -18.41 10.01
CA ILE A 99 3.78 -19.74 10.24
C ILE A 99 2.73 -19.70 11.34
N ALA A 100 1.71 -20.52 11.19
CA ALA A 100 0.70 -20.76 12.21
C ALA A 100 0.76 -22.23 12.63
N ARG A 101 0.67 -22.48 13.93
CA ARG A 101 0.52 -23.83 14.45
C ARG A 101 -0.90 -24.31 14.22
N GLU A 102 -1.05 -25.48 13.62
CA GLU A 102 -2.35 -26.12 13.49
C GLU A 102 -2.87 -26.56 14.87
N ALA A 103 -4.14 -26.23 15.14
CA ALA A 103 -4.74 -26.46 16.45
C ALA A 103 -4.75 -27.95 16.82
N GLY A 104 -4.24 -28.28 18.01
CA GLY A 104 -4.21 -29.65 18.51
C GLY A 104 -3.06 -30.51 17.96
N THR A 105 -2.22 -29.99 17.07
CA THR A 105 -1.07 -30.73 16.51
C THR A 105 0.24 -30.01 16.82
N TYR A 106 1.39 -30.57 16.42
CA TYR A 106 2.69 -29.88 16.40
C TYR A 106 3.08 -29.46 14.98
N HIS A 107 2.12 -29.47 14.04
CA HIS A 107 2.36 -29.07 12.67
C HIS A 107 2.28 -27.54 12.53
N PHE A 108 3.13 -27.00 11.69
CA PHE A 108 3.17 -25.59 11.33
C PHE A 108 2.83 -25.44 9.86
N LEU A 109 1.93 -24.52 9.55
CA LEU A 109 1.49 -24.19 8.21
C LEU A 109 1.97 -22.77 7.87
N PRO A 110 2.42 -22.51 6.63
CA PRO A 110 2.68 -21.15 6.18
C PRO A 110 1.43 -20.29 6.28
N THR A 111 1.57 -19.05 6.71
CA THR A 111 0.50 -18.05 6.68
C THR A 111 0.62 -17.15 5.47
N THR A 112 -0.50 -16.78 4.90
CA THR A 112 -0.60 -15.98 3.66
C THR A 112 -1.65 -14.88 3.81
N ALA A 113 -1.90 -14.11 2.75
CA ALA A 113 -2.98 -13.13 2.70
C ALA A 113 -4.38 -13.75 2.86
N LEU A 114 -4.54 -15.06 2.63
CA LEU A 114 -5.81 -15.77 2.82
C LEU A 114 -6.18 -15.90 4.31
N ASP A 115 -5.18 -15.95 5.18
CA ASP A 115 -5.37 -16.11 6.62
C ASP A 115 -5.76 -14.79 7.30
N CYS A 116 -5.55 -13.65 6.61
CA CYS A 116 -5.96 -12.33 7.09
C CYS A 116 -7.47 -12.13 6.97
N LYS A 117 -8.16 -12.10 8.12
CA LYS A 117 -9.62 -11.93 8.22
C LYS A 117 -10.09 -10.47 8.18
N THR A 118 -9.17 -9.52 8.13
CA THR A 118 -9.49 -8.08 8.14
C THR A 118 -9.27 -7.48 6.75
N PRO A 119 -10.22 -6.68 6.21
CA PRO A 119 -10.03 -5.99 4.94
C PRO A 119 -8.82 -5.04 5.00
N THR A 120 -7.98 -5.08 3.97
CA THR A 120 -6.89 -4.12 3.81
C THR A 120 -7.39 -2.78 3.29
N VAL A 121 -6.59 -1.72 3.47
CA VAL A 121 -6.85 -0.39 2.90
C VAL A 121 -6.98 -0.45 1.37
N TYR A 122 -6.26 -1.37 0.71
CA TYR A 122 -6.33 -1.56 -0.74
C TYR A 122 -7.70 -2.13 -1.16
N GLU A 123 -8.20 -3.13 -0.43
CA GLU A 123 -9.53 -3.70 -0.63
C GLU A 123 -10.62 -2.66 -0.36
N LEU A 124 -10.51 -1.91 0.74
CA LEU A 124 -11.48 -0.86 1.10
C LEU A 124 -11.52 0.26 0.04
N LEU A 125 -10.37 0.73 -0.44
CA LEU A 125 -10.28 1.72 -1.51
C LEU A 125 -10.88 1.20 -2.82
N SER A 126 -10.59 -0.05 -3.17
CA SER A 126 -11.17 -0.74 -4.33
C SER A 126 -12.69 -0.80 -4.25
N GLN A 127 -13.25 -1.20 -3.10
CA GLN A 127 -14.70 -1.31 -2.86
C GLN A 127 -15.44 0.02 -3.07
N VAL A 128 -14.80 1.15 -2.79
CA VAL A 128 -15.37 2.49 -3.03
C VAL A 128 -14.99 3.07 -4.41
N GLY A 129 -14.55 2.21 -5.34
CA GLY A 129 -14.27 2.56 -6.73
C GLY A 129 -12.99 3.36 -6.95
N ARG A 130 -12.03 3.33 -6.00
CA ARG A 130 -10.72 3.97 -6.18
C ARG A 130 -9.75 3.00 -6.84
N SER A 131 -8.92 3.54 -7.73
CA SER A 131 -7.87 2.75 -8.35
C SER A 131 -6.69 2.58 -7.40
N VAL A 132 -6.17 1.36 -7.29
CA VAL A 132 -5.02 1.03 -6.44
C VAL A 132 -3.95 0.27 -7.23
N CYS A 133 -2.69 0.50 -6.88
CA CYS A 133 -1.55 -0.27 -7.34
C CYS A 133 -0.77 -0.71 -6.11
N VAL A 134 -0.62 -2.01 -5.91
CA VAL A 134 0.11 -2.61 -4.78
C VAL A 134 1.24 -3.44 -5.36
N MET A 135 2.47 -3.20 -4.95
CA MET A 135 3.64 -3.89 -5.51
C MET A 135 4.61 -4.26 -4.40
N ASN A 136 4.98 -5.53 -4.32
CA ASN A 136 5.95 -6.10 -3.38
C ASN A 136 5.68 -5.76 -1.90
N VAL A 137 4.41 -5.58 -1.54
CA VAL A 137 4.02 -5.39 -0.13
C VAL A 137 3.89 -6.79 0.51
N PRO A 138 4.58 -7.08 1.63
CA PRO A 138 4.43 -8.36 2.31
C PRO A 138 2.98 -8.66 2.73
N MET A 139 2.66 -9.94 2.86
CA MET A 139 1.35 -10.49 3.19
C MET A 139 0.25 -10.12 2.17
N THR A 140 0.63 -10.03 0.89
CA THR A 140 -0.31 -9.84 -0.23
C THR A 140 -0.44 -11.06 -1.15
N TYR A 141 0.33 -12.12 -0.93
CA TYR A 141 0.19 -13.39 -1.65
C TYR A 141 -0.84 -14.33 -0.99
N PRO A 142 -1.70 -15.02 -1.76
CA PRO A 142 -2.02 -14.74 -3.16
C PRO A 142 -2.77 -13.41 -3.30
N PRO A 143 -2.63 -12.71 -4.44
CA PRO A 143 -3.20 -11.39 -4.62
C PRO A 143 -4.73 -11.46 -4.64
N LYS A 144 -5.38 -10.58 -3.86
CA LYS A 144 -6.84 -10.43 -3.90
C LYS A 144 -7.26 -9.47 -5.02
N PRO A 145 -8.44 -9.68 -5.65
CA PRO A 145 -8.97 -8.76 -6.64
C PRO A 145 -9.15 -7.34 -6.12
N VAL A 146 -8.68 -6.35 -6.89
CA VAL A 146 -8.84 -4.92 -6.60
C VAL A 146 -9.18 -4.15 -7.88
N ASN A 147 -9.73 -2.95 -7.75
CA ASN A 147 -9.87 -2.01 -8.86
C ASN A 147 -8.48 -1.46 -9.24
N GLY A 148 -7.70 -2.23 -10.00
CA GLY A 148 -6.32 -1.90 -10.36
C GLY A 148 -5.46 -3.14 -10.35
N VAL A 149 -4.24 -3.03 -9.81
CA VAL A 149 -3.22 -4.07 -9.92
C VAL A 149 -2.56 -4.42 -8.60
N VAL A 150 -2.16 -5.68 -8.48
CA VAL A 150 -1.36 -6.21 -7.36
C VAL A 150 -0.21 -7.03 -7.94
N VAL A 151 1.01 -6.80 -7.46
CA VAL A 151 2.16 -7.70 -7.55
C VAL A 151 2.51 -8.08 -6.12
N SER A 152 2.35 -9.36 -5.79
CA SER A 152 2.45 -9.83 -4.41
C SER A 152 3.88 -9.70 -3.87
N GLY A 153 4.01 -9.44 -2.58
CA GLY A 153 5.28 -9.58 -1.86
C GLY A 153 5.41 -10.94 -1.17
N LEU A 154 6.35 -11.03 -0.23
CA LEU A 154 6.48 -12.17 0.68
C LEU A 154 5.11 -12.55 1.30
N PRO A 155 4.79 -13.84 1.49
CA PRO A 155 5.65 -15.00 1.32
C PRO A 155 5.41 -15.73 -0.02
N ALA A 156 5.11 -15.00 -1.10
CA ALA A 156 4.99 -15.60 -2.42
C ALA A 156 6.22 -16.48 -2.76
N PRO A 157 6.04 -17.76 -3.14
CA PRO A 157 7.15 -18.70 -3.28
C PRO A 157 8.01 -18.44 -4.52
N ASP A 158 7.37 -18.14 -5.65
CA ASP A 158 8.00 -17.80 -6.93
C ASP A 158 7.00 -17.04 -7.82
N LEU A 159 7.46 -16.55 -8.97
CA LEU A 159 6.64 -15.78 -9.90
C LEU A 159 5.54 -16.60 -10.58
N GLU A 160 5.75 -17.89 -10.79
CA GLU A 160 4.80 -18.77 -11.50
C GLU A 160 3.61 -19.15 -10.62
N SER A 161 3.69 -18.88 -9.32
CA SER A 161 2.70 -19.27 -8.33
C SER A 161 1.46 -18.35 -8.27
N GLY A 162 1.19 -17.58 -9.33
CA GLY A 162 0.04 -16.68 -9.42
C GLY A 162 0.20 -15.41 -8.56
N VAL A 163 1.32 -14.71 -8.70
CA VAL A 163 1.68 -13.58 -7.82
C VAL A 163 1.04 -12.25 -8.21
N THR A 164 0.39 -12.15 -9.37
CA THR A 164 -0.19 -10.90 -9.87
C THR A 164 -1.72 -10.93 -9.94
N TYR A 165 -2.33 -9.76 -9.72
CA TYR A 165 -3.71 -9.48 -10.11
C TYR A 165 -3.73 -8.24 -11.02
N PRO A 166 -4.39 -8.29 -12.20
CA PRO A 166 -4.87 -9.51 -12.85
C PRO A 166 -3.71 -10.48 -13.16
N GLU A 167 -4.01 -11.76 -13.39
CA GLU A 167 -2.97 -12.76 -13.71
C GLU A 167 -2.16 -12.37 -14.96
N THR A 168 -2.81 -11.74 -15.95
CA THR A 168 -2.18 -11.26 -17.19
C THR A 168 -1.10 -10.20 -16.98
N LEU A 169 -1.05 -9.56 -15.81
CA LEU A 169 -0.06 -8.53 -15.51
C LEU A 169 1.37 -9.10 -15.49
N LEU A 170 1.57 -10.37 -15.13
CA LEU A 170 2.90 -10.96 -15.11
C LEU A 170 3.54 -10.98 -16.50
N ASP A 171 2.75 -11.27 -17.54
CA ASP A 171 3.22 -11.26 -18.93
C ASP A 171 3.57 -9.83 -19.37
N GLU A 172 2.74 -8.85 -19.03
CA GLU A 172 3.04 -7.43 -19.29
C GLU A 172 4.34 -6.98 -18.60
N ILE A 173 4.57 -7.40 -17.35
CA ILE A 173 5.82 -7.14 -16.64
C ILE A 173 7.00 -7.75 -17.41
N ARG A 174 6.93 -9.03 -17.79
CA ARG A 174 8.01 -9.70 -18.53
C ARG A 174 8.31 -9.02 -19.86
N GLU A 175 7.28 -8.60 -20.60
CA GLU A 175 7.45 -7.93 -21.89
C GLU A 175 8.16 -6.57 -21.76
N ASN A 176 7.92 -5.84 -20.66
CA ASN A 176 8.40 -4.47 -20.50
C ASN A 176 9.69 -4.35 -19.68
N VAL A 177 9.90 -5.22 -18.68
CA VAL A 177 11.07 -5.18 -17.79
C VAL A 177 11.93 -6.46 -17.83
N GLY A 178 11.51 -7.50 -18.55
CA GLY A 178 12.26 -8.75 -18.65
C GLY A 178 12.17 -9.58 -17.36
N ASP A 179 13.31 -10.03 -16.86
CA ASP A 179 13.39 -10.87 -15.66
C ASP A 179 13.06 -10.07 -14.39
N TYR A 180 11.78 -10.08 -14.00
CA TYR A 180 11.36 -9.51 -12.73
C TYR A 180 11.92 -10.32 -11.55
N ILE A 181 12.38 -9.64 -10.50
CA ILE A 181 12.87 -10.28 -9.28
C ILE A 181 11.88 -9.94 -8.17
N LEU A 182 11.14 -10.95 -7.70
CA LEU A 182 10.11 -10.77 -6.67
C LEU A 182 10.69 -10.21 -5.37
N TYR A 183 11.78 -10.81 -4.90
CA TYR A 183 12.67 -10.27 -3.88
C TYR A 183 14.04 -10.96 -4.01
N PRO A 184 15.15 -10.26 -3.72
CA PRO A 184 16.44 -10.92 -3.54
C PRO A 184 16.35 -11.80 -2.29
N ASP A 185 16.77 -13.06 -2.38
CA ASP A 185 16.74 -13.98 -1.23
C ASP A 185 17.75 -13.50 -0.17
N PRO A 186 17.30 -13.01 1.00
CA PRO A 186 18.19 -12.54 2.05
C PRO A 186 19.02 -13.69 2.65
N GLY A 187 18.56 -14.94 2.53
CA GLY A 187 19.32 -16.14 2.90
C GLY A 187 20.64 -16.24 2.14
N GLN A 188 20.73 -15.69 0.92
CA GLN A 188 21.99 -15.66 0.18
C GLN A 188 23.07 -14.86 0.90
N ALA A 189 22.70 -13.75 1.57
CA ALA A 189 23.63 -12.93 2.35
C ALA A 189 24.21 -13.67 3.57
N TYR A 190 23.53 -14.72 4.04
CA TYR A 190 23.92 -15.54 5.19
C TYR A 190 24.44 -16.94 4.80
N SER A 191 24.55 -17.22 3.50
CA SER A 191 24.97 -18.51 2.95
C SER A 191 26.45 -18.54 2.58
N ASP A 192 26.97 -19.72 2.27
CA ASP A 192 28.34 -19.91 1.75
C ASP A 192 28.61 -19.14 0.43
N SER A 193 27.55 -18.77 -0.31
CA SER A 193 27.68 -17.92 -1.51
C SER A 193 27.99 -16.44 -1.18
N GLY A 194 27.82 -16.05 0.08
CA GLY A 194 28.34 -14.82 0.65
C GLY A 194 27.63 -13.52 0.26
N ILE A 195 28.14 -12.43 0.84
CA ILE A 195 27.64 -11.07 0.63
C ILE A 195 27.73 -10.61 -0.83
N ASP A 196 28.73 -11.08 -1.58
CA ASP A 196 28.98 -10.67 -2.97
C ASP A 196 27.88 -11.18 -3.92
N ALA A 197 27.39 -12.41 -3.72
CA ALA A 197 26.28 -12.96 -4.49
C ALA A 197 24.99 -12.17 -4.22
N PHE A 198 24.74 -11.84 -2.95
CA PHE A 198 23.61 -11.00 -2.55
C PHE A 198 23.71 -9.60 -3.18
N LEU A 199 24.87 -8.94 -3.07
CA LEU A 199 25.08 -7.61 -3.64
C LEU A 199 24.95 -7.60 -5.17
N THR A 200 25.48 -8.62 -5.85
CA THR A 200 25.34 -8.77 -7.31
C THR A 200 23.86 -8.83 -7.71
N ARG A 201 23.07 -9.61 -6.98
CA ARG A 201 21.62 -9.73 -7.25
C ARG A 201 20.86 -8.47 -6.87
N LEU A 202 21.25 -7.81 -5.78
CA LEU A 202 20.68 -6.53 -5.35
C LEU A 202 20.91 -5.45 -6.42
N TYR A 203 22.14 -5.28 -6.90
CA TYR A 203 22.46 -4.28 -7.93
C TYR A 203 21.71 -4.56 -9.24
N ARG A 204 21.61 -5.82 -9.66
CA ARG A 204 20.76 -6.21 -10.81
C ARG A 204 19.28 -5.85 -10.62
N THR A 205 18.81 -5.70 -9.38
CA THR A 205 17.41 -5.33 -9.10
C THR A 205 17.22 -3.80 -9.09
N THR A 206 18.30 -3.02 -8.99
CA THR A 206 18.26 -1.56 -8.86
C THR A 206 18.78 -0.78 -10.08
N ASP A 207 19.51 -1.45 -10.97
CA ASP A 207 20.07 -0.91 -12.23
C ASP A 207 19.11 -1.09 -13.42
#